data_AF-A0A4Y3HTP4-F1
#
_entry.id   AF-A0A4Y3HTP4-F1
#
_cell.length_a   1.000
_cell.length_b   1.000
_cell.length_c   1.000
_cell.angle_alpha   90.00
_cell.angle_beta   90.00
_cell.angle_gamma   90.00
#
_symmetry.space_group_name_H-M   'P 1'
#
loop_
_entity.id
_entity.type
_entity.pdbx_description
1 polymer ?
#
loop_
_entity_poly.entity_id
_entity_poly.type
_entity_poly.pdbx_seq_one_letter_code
_entity_poly.pdbx_strand_id
1 'polypeptide(L)'
;MLNLSLVAMSSLQLTNEKFILGKVSRGLLLTFYVLFSVWLSTFSNGTQGSIGILLICGCALLMVIYTYKRGVVRFTITDTHLQQHTFKGGWVVQWQNVSSLGLCRSHQPTHNLELPWIGIKLKDPKPFIKQACPRLITNLLLEQRSLLHLGARETEKEHLFQDQVLDSSRVELKDGETIKGLQASLYHRMCYQREYWGYDIFISTADLDRDAEEFVGLLRKYWAGSRHTSD
;
A
#
# COMPACT_ATOMS: atom_id res chain seq x y z
N MET A 1 30.19 4.07 33.83
CA MET A 1 29.42 5.31 33.61
C MET A 1 29.01 5.32 32.14
N LEU A 2 27.95 4.61 31.74
CA LEU A 2 26.54 5.03 31.77
C LEU A 2 26.30 6.38 31.07
N ASN A 3 26.15 6.33 29.75
CA ASN A 3 25.16 7.08 28.95
C ASN A 3 25.41 6.85 27.45
N LEU A 4 25.11 5.64 26.95
CA LEU A 4 24.55 5.56 25.60
C LEU A 4 23.05 5.65 25.80
N SER A 5 22.53 6.87 25.67
CA SER A 5 21.11 7.13 25.55
C SER A 5 20.50 6.15 24.56
N LEU A 6 19.63 5.27 25.05
CA LEU A 6 18.58 4.61 24.29
C LEU A 6 17.83 5.70 23.52
N VAL A 7 18.27 5.99 22.30
CA VAL A 7 17.50 6.84 21.39
C VAL A 7 16.38 5.97 20.87
N ALA A 8 15.29 5.87 21.64
CA ALA A 8 14.01 5.48 21.08
C ALA A 8 13.74 6.42 19.90
N MET A 9 13.73 5.89 18.67
CA MET A 9 13.47 6.75 17.52
C MET A 9 11.98 7.11 17.59
N SER A 10 11.70 8.42 17.55
CA SER A 10 10.32 8.91 17.54
C SER A 10 9.53 8.21 16.43
N SER A 11 8.27 7.90 16.73
CA SER A 11 7.35 7.38 15.72
C SER A 11 7.26 8.35 14.56
N LEU A 12 7.50 7.85 13.35
CA LEU A 12 7.51 8.63 12.13
C LEU A 12 6.25 8.31 11.33
N GLN A 13 5.44 9.34 11.08
CA GLN A 13 4.25 9.23 10.26
C GLN A 13 4.55 9.82 8.88
N LEU A 14 4.41 8.99 7.86
CA LEU A 14 4.60 9.35 6.46
C LEU A 14 3.27 9.30 5.73
N THR A 15 3.09 10.14 4.73
CA THR A 15 1.88 10.14 3.91
C THR A 15 2.19 10.51 2.48
N ASN A 16 1.55 9.82 1.53
CA ASN A 16 1.66 10.14 0.10
C ASN A 16 0.96 11.45 -0.30
N GLU A 17 0.42 12.22 0.66
CA GLU A 17 -0.14 13.53 0.36
C GLU A 17 1.00 14.50 0.01
N LYS A 18 1.45 14.51 -1.25
CA LYS A 18 2.45 15.45 -1.78
C LYS A 18 1.99 16.91 -1.67
N PHE A 19 0.68 17.13 -1.65
CA PHE A 19 0.06 18.43 -1.44
C PHE A 19 -0.62 18.49 -0.09
N ILE A 20 0.09 18.99 0.92
CA ILE A 20 -0.53 19.41 2.19
C ILE A 20 -1.24 20.73 1.93
N LEU A 21 -2.42 20.66 1.33
CA LEU A 21 -3.24 21.84 1.13
C LEU A 21 -3.70 22.33 2.51
N GLY A 22 -3.10 23.42 2.98
CA GLY A 22 -3.48 24.05 4.24
C GLY A 22 -4.98 24.28 4.37
N LYS A 23 -5.50 24.31 5.60
CA LYS A 23 -6.95 24.47 5.86
C LYS A 23 -7.52 25.71 5.15
N VAL A 24 -6.72 26.78 5.06
CA VAL A 24 -7.04 28.04 4.38
C VAL A 24 -7.08 27.87 2.86
N SER A 25 -6.05 27.29 2.25
CA SER A 25 -5.99 27.09 0.79
C SER A 25 -7.07 26.13 0.29
N ARG A 26 -7.43 25.12 1.08
CA ARG A 26 -8.58 24.25 0.76
C ARG A 26 -9.91 25.01 0.80
N GLY A 27 -10.09 25.89 1.78
CA GLY A 27 -11.25 26.76 1.86
C GLY A 27 -11.35 27.66 0.62
N LEU A 28 -10.25 28.29 0.23
CA LEU A 28 -10.19 29.20 -0.91
C LEU A 28 -10.50 28.50 -2.25
N LEU A 29 -9.95 27.31 -2.47
CA LEU A 29 -10.28 26.51 -3.67
C LEU A 29 -11.75 26.10 -3.71
N LEU A 30 -12.34 25.71 -2.58
CA LEU A 30 -13.77 25.38 -2.51
C LEU A 30 -14.64 26.59 -2.80
N THR A 31 -14.30 27.75 -2.26
CA THR A 31 -15.01 29.00 -2.55
C THR A 31 -14.91 29.36 -4.03
N PHE A 32 -13.73 29.26 -4.64
CA PHE A 32 -13.55 29.51 -6.07
C PHE A 32 -14.38 28.55 -6.94
N TYR A 33 -14.40 27.27 -6.59
CA TYR A 33 -15.20 26.27 -7.28
C TYR A 33 -16.71 26.58 -7.22
N VAL A 34 -17.23 26.98 -6.06
CA VAL A 34 -18.65 27.35 -5.90
C VAL A 34 -18.98 28.62 -6.67
N LEU A 35 -18.11 29.64 -6.64
CA LEU A 35 -18.31 30.85 -7.42
C LEU A 35 -18.32 30.55 -8.92
N PHE A 36 -17.43 29.67 -9.38
CA PHE A 36 -17.38 29.24 -10.78
C PHE A 36 -18.64 28.48 -11.19
N SER A 37 -19.17 27.58 -10.33
CA SER A 37 -20.40 26.84 -10.65
C SER A 37 -21.63 27.75 -10.69
N VAL A 38 -21.71 28.74 -9.81
CA VAL A 38 -22.78 29.76 -9.82
C VAL A 38 -22.68 30.64 -11.06
N TRP A 39 -21.47 31.07 -11.44
CA TRP A 39 -21.25 31.82 -12.67
C TRP A 39 -21.61 31.02 -13.92
N LEU A 40 -21.26 29.72 -13.98
CA LEU A 40 -21.65 28.86 -15.10
C LEU A 40 -23.18 28.71 -15.20
N SER A 41 -23.87 28.71 -14.05
CA SER A 41 -25.33 28.62 -13.99
C SER A 41 -26.05 29.84 -14.57
N THR A 42 -25.41 31.02 -14.67
CA THR A 42 -26.04 32.22 -15.26
C THR A 42 -26.10 32.18 -16.78
N PHE A 43 -25.36 31.29 -17.44
CA PHE A 43 -25.45 31.08 -18.90
C PHE A 43 -26.67 30.26 -19.33
N SER A 44 -27.40 29.66 -18.38
CA SER A 44 -28.61 28.90 -18.67
C SER A 44 -29.80 29.83 -18.84
N ASN A 45 -30.52 29.69 -19.96
CA ASN A 45 -31.71 30.48 -20.27
C ASN A 45 -32.97 30.06 -19.48
N GLY A 46 -32.92 28.95 -18.73
CA GLY A 46 -34.05 28.44 -17.95
C GLY A 46 -33.67 27.98 -16.55
N THR A 47 -34.62 28.09 -15.61
CA THR A 47 -34.45 27.70 -14.20
C THR A 47 -34.13 26.21 -14.04
N GLN A 48 -34.72 25.36 -14.88
CA GLN A 48 -34.42 23.92 -14.91
C GLN A 48 -32.97 23.63 -15.33
N GLY A 49 -32.41 24.39 -16.28
CA GLY A 49 -31.03 24.23 -16.72
C GLY A 49 -30.01 24.67 -15.66
N SER A 50 -30.30 25.76 -14.94
CA SER A 50 -29.47 26.24 -13.83
C SER A 50 -29.38 25.20 -12.70
N ILE A 51 -30.50 24.59 -12.32
CA ILE A 51 -30.53 23.50 -11.33
C ILE A 51 -29.74 22.29 -11.83
N GLY A 52 -29.89 21.92 -13.10
CA GLY A 52 -29.14 20.81 -13.70
C GLY A 52 -27.63 21.00 -13.65
N ILE A 53 -27.13 22.18 -14.01
CA ILE A 53 -25.69 22.51 -13.97
C ILE A 53 -25.14 22.44 -12.54
N LEU A 54 -25.86 22.99 -11.56
CA LEU A 54 -25.45 22.95 -10.16
C LEU A 54 -25.40 21.52 -9.62
N LEU A 55 -26.36 20.66 -10.00
CA LEU A 55 -26.37 19.25 -9.61
C LEU A 55 -25.17 18.50 -10.20
N ILE A 56 -24.87 18.70 -11.49
CA ILE A 56 -23.71 18.09 -12.15
C ILE A 56 -22.41 18.53 -11.47
N CYS A 57 -22.26 19.84 -11.19
CA CYS A 57 -21.09 20.35 -10.47
C CYS A 57 -21.00 19.74 -9.06
N GLY A 58 -22.10 19.65 -8.33
CA GLY A 58 -22.14 19.01 -7.01
C GLY A 58 -21.68 17.55 -7.06
N CYS A 59 -22.20 16.77 -8.02
CA CYS A 59 -21.78 15.38 -8.23
C CYS A 59 -20.30 15.27 -8.62
N ALA A 60 -19.79 16.16 -9.48
CA ALA A 60 -18.39 16.18 -9.88
C ALA A 60 -17.47 16.47 -8.67
N LEU A 61 -17.82 17.45 -7.83
CA LEU A 61 -17.08 17.77 -6.61
C LEU A 61 -17.04 16.57 -5.65
N LEU A 62 -18.18 15.91 -5.44
CA LEU A 62 -18.25 14.72 -4.59
C LEU A 62 -17.38 13.59 -5.15
N MET A 63 -17.39 13.38 -6.47
CA MET A 63 -16.55 12.38 -7.12
C MET A 63 -15.06 12.68 -6.91
N VAL A 64 -14.63 13.94 -7.07
CA VAL A 64 -13.25 14.38 -6.85
C VAL A 64 -12.82 14.18 -5.39
N ILE A 65 -13.64 14.58 -4.42
CA ILE A 65 -13.33 14.38 -2.99
C ILE A 65 -13.25 12.87 -2.67
N TYR A 66 -14.14 12.07 -3.25
CA TYR A 66 -14.17 10.63 -3.04
C TYR A 66 -12.92 9.93 -3.61
N THR A 67 -12.51 10.29 -4.82
CA THR A 67 -11.28 9.76 -5.45
C THR A 67 -10.03 10.21 -4.69
N TYR A 68 -9.97 11.47 -4.25
CA TYR A 68 -8.87 11.97 -3.41
C TYR A 68 -8.71 11.13 -2.14
N LYS A 69 -9.79 10.94 -1.37
CA LYS A 69 -9.75 10.16 -0.12
C LYS A 69 -9.33 8.70 -0.33
N ARG A 70 -9.63 8.13 -1.50
CA ARG A 70 -9.20 6.77 -1.85
C ARG A 70 -7.72 6.65 -2.17
N GLY A 71 -7.09 7.71 -2.68
CA GLY A 71 -5.67 7.72 -3.07
C GLY A 71 -4.70 7.97 -1.90
N VAL A 72 -5.21 8.35 -0.73
CA VAL A 72 -4.35 8.64 0.42
C VAL A 72 -3.89 7.35 1.11
N VAL A 73 -2.58 7.15 1.13
CA VAL A 73 -1.88 6.12 1.91
C VAL A 73 -1.05 6.79 3.00
N ARG A 74 -1.06 6.18 4.19
CA ARG A 74 -0.25 6.63 5.34
C ARG A 74 0.59 5.47 5.85
N PHE A 75 1.82 5.75 6.25
CA PHE A 75 2.70 4.80 6.91
C PHE A 75 3.03 5.31 8.31
N THR A 76 3.01 4.41 9.29
CA THR A 76 3.48 4.67 10.64
C THR A 76 4.66 3.75 10.90
N ILE A 77 5.83 4.34 11.09
CA ILE A 77 7.08 3.64 11.37
C ILE A 77 7.43 3.90 12.82
N THR A 78 7.58 2.83 13.61
CA THR A 78 7.97 2.91 15.02
C THR A 78 9.19 2.03 15.27
N ASP A 79 9.75 2.07 16.48
CA ASP A 79 10.85 1.19 16.88
C ASP A 79 10.48 -0.30 16.91
N THR A 80 9.19 -0.64 16.98
CA THR A 80 8.71 -2.03 17.13
C THR A 80 8.08 -2.60 15.87
N HIS A 81 7.40 -1.75 15.10
CA HIS A 81 6.63 -2.18 13.93
C HIS A 81 6.53 -1.12 12.83
N LEU A 82 6.25 -1.61 11.62
CA LEU A 82 5.82 -0.86 10.45
C LEU A 82 4.33 -1.06 10.24
N GLN A 83 3.58 0.02 10.03
CA GLN A 83 2.16 -0.04 9.71
C GLN A 83 1.85 0.72 8.42
N GLN A 84 1.02 0.13 7.58
CA GLN A 84 0.40 0.84 6.45
C GLN A 84 -1.09 1.02 6.73
N HIS A 85 -1.59 2.23 6.50
CA HIS A 85 -3.00 2.58 6.60
C HIS A 85 -3.51 3.04 5.23
N THR A 86 -4.50 2.32 4.71
CA THR A 86 -5.22 2.71 3.48
C THR A 86 -6.72 2.85 3.76
N PHE A 87 -7.45 3.47 2.83
CA PHE A 87 -8.91 3.55 2.89
C PHE A 87 -9.61 2.18 2.94
N LYS A 88 -8.96 1.11 2.46
CA LYS A 88 -9.53 -0.25 2.40
C LYS A 88 -9.13 -1.13 3.58
N GLY A 89 -8.26 -0.64 4.46
CA GLY A 89 -7.70 -1.39 5.59
C GLY A 89 -6.21 -1.17 5.71
N GLY A 90 -5.63 -1.57 6.84
CA GLY A 90 -4.20 -1.47 7.09
C GLY A 90 -3.64 -2.80 7.59
N TRP A 91 -2.34 -3.00 7.38
CA TRP A 91 -1.60 -4.12 7.96
C TRP A 91 -0.47 -3.58 8.82
N VAL A 92 0.01 -4.43 9.73
CA VAL A 92 1.14 -4.12 10.61
C VAL A 92 2.17 -5.24 10.54
N VAL A 93 3.46 -4.92 10.53
CA VAL A 93 4.54 -5.92 10.55
C VAL A 93 5.50 -5.53 11.65
N GLN A 94 5.73 -6.47 12.56
CA GLN A 94 6.74 -6.31 13.60
C GLN A 94 8.13 -6.53 13.02
N TRP A 95 9.09 -5.69 13.40
CA TRP A 95 10.46 -5.77 12.89
C TRP A 95 11.16 -7.09 13.21
N GLN A 96 10.80 -7.71 14.34
CA GLN A 96 11.31 -9.02 14.74
C GLN A 96 10.98 -10.12 13.72
N ASN A 97 9.84 -9.99 13.04
CA ASN A 97 9.39 -10.92 12.00
C ASN A 97 9.94 -10.58 10.60
N VAL A 98 10.63 -9.45 10.43
CA VAL A 98 11.24 -9.09 9.15
C VAL A 98 12.59 -9.80 8.99
N SER A 99 12.78 -10.43 7.84
CA SER A 99 14.01 -11.13 7.47
C SER A 99 14.88 -10.35 6.48
N SER A 100 14.29 -9.67 5.50
CA SER A 100 15.01 -8.82 4.56
C SER A 100 14.09 -7.74 3.96
N LEU A 101 14.72 -6.64 3.50
CA LEU A 101 14.05 -5.46 2.95
C LEU A 101 14.85 -4.96 1.74
N GLY A 102 14.18 -4.68 0.63
CA GLY A 102 14.83 -4.17 -0.56
C GLY A 102 13.88 -3.82 -1.70
N LEU A 103 14.46 -3.23 -2.76
CA LEU A 103 13.74 -3.00 -4.01
C LEU A 103 13.60 -4.31 -4.78
N CYS A 104 12.45 -4.48 -5.42
CA CYS A 104 12.23 -5.60 -6.32
C CYS A 104 12.98 -5.35 -7.63
N ARG A 105 13.77 -6.33 -8.06
CA ARG A 105 14.52 -6.27 -9.32
C ARG A 105 13.90 -7.22 -10.33
N SER A 106 13.84 -6.80 -11.58
CA SER A 106 13.47 -7.68 -12.69
C SER A 106 14.53 -8.76 -12.88
N HIS A 107 14.11 -9.94 -13.34
CA HIS A 107 15.00 -11.04 -13.71
C HIS A 107 15.65 -10.84 -15.07
N GLN A 108 15.12 -9.94 -15.90
CA GLN A 108 15.64 -9.72 -17.24
C GLN A 108 16.84 -8.75 -17.21
N PRO A 109 18.05 -9.18 -17.59
CA PRO A 109 19.25 -8.34 -17.52
C PRO A 109 19.29 -7.21 -18.56
N THR A 110 18.43 -7.28 -19.59
CA THR A 110 18.39 -6.31 -20.71
C THR A 110 17.65 -5.02 -20.36
N HIS A 111 16.78 -5.04 -19.37
CA HIS A 111 16.17 -3.86 -18.78
C HIS A 111 16.54 -3.84 -17.30
N ASN A 112 17.59 -3.08 -16.98
CA ASN A 112 18.05 -2.80 -15.61
C ASN A 112 17.05 -1.88 -14.86
N LEU A 113 15.75 -2.12 -15.04
CA LEU A 113 14.67 -1.31 -14.49
C LEU A 113 14.29 -1.91 -13.13
N GLU A 114 14.66 -1.20 -12.08
CA GLU A 114 14.12 -1.49 -10.74
C GLU A 114 12.60 -1.40 -10.80
N LEU A 115 11.92 -2.43 -10.32
CA LEU A 115 10.47 -2.46 -10.35
C LEU A 115 9.96 -1.41 -9.35
N PRO A 116 8.81 -0.77 -9.62
CA PRO A 116 8.21 0.23 -8.73
C PRO A 116 7.56 -0.42 -7.49
N TRP A 117 8.28 -1.35 -6.85
CA TRP A 117 7.85 -2.14 -5.71
C TRP A 117 8.98 -2.32 -4.72
N ILE A 118 8.67 -2.09 -3.45
CA ILE A 118 9.51 -2.42 -2.31
C ILE A 118 9.03 -3.74 -1.73
N GLY A 119 9.95 -4.70 -1.61
CA GLY A 119 9.70 -6.01 -1.06
C GLY A 119 10.10 -6.10 0.42
N ILE A 120 9.23 -6.74 1.21
CA ILE A 120 9.48 -7.11 2.60
C ILE A 120 9.37 -8.63 2.71
N LYS A 121 10.43 -9.26 3.20
CA LYS A 121 10.49 -10.70 3.46
C LYS A 121 10.21 -10.97 4.93
N LEU A 122 9.25 -11.84 5.23
CA LEU A 122 8.87 -12.24 6.59
C LEU A 122 9.52 -13.57 7.00
N LYS A 123 9.83 -13.75 8.29
CA LYS A 123 10.27 -15.04 8.82
C LYS A 123 9.09 -16.01 8.87
N ASP A 124 7.97 -15.57 9.43
CA ASP A 124 6.71 -16.29 9.48
C ASP A 124 5.56 -15.46 8.88
N PRO A 125 4.91 -15.90 7.78
CA PRO A 125 3.76 -15.20 7.21
C PRO A 125 2.47 -15.37 8.02
N LYS A 126 2.37 -16.34 8.95
CA LYS A 126 1.12 -16.65 9.66
C LYS A 126 0.52 -15.45 10.41
N PRO A 127 1.29 -14.70 11.25
CA PRO A 127 0.71 -13.60 12.02
C PRO A 127 0.13 -12.51 11.10
N PHE A 128 0.78 -12.26 9.97
CA PHE A 128 0.35 -11.29 8.97
C PHE A 128 -0.97 -11.67 8.30
N ILE A 129 -1.17 -12.96 7.97
CA ILE A 129 -2.39 -13.43 7.33
C ILE A 129 -3.57 -13.45 8.31
N LYS A 130 -3.32 -13.81 9.57
CA LYS A 130 -4.35 -13.85 10.61
C LYS A 130 -4.92 -12.47 10.95
N GLN A 131 -4.06 -11.46 11.04
CA GLN A 131 -4.49 -10.09 11.32
C GLN A 131 -5.14 -9.39 10.12
N ALA A 132 -4.90 -9.87 8.89
CA ALA A 132 -5.38 -9.22 7.68
C ALA A 132 -6.89 -9.40 7.55
N CYS A 133 -7.64 -8.28 7.50
CA CYS A 133 -9.08 -8.33 7.29
C CYS A 133 -9.42 -8.72 5.84
N PRO A 134 -10.56 -9.37 5.58
CA PRO A 134 -10.92 -9.83 4.23
C PRO A 134 -10.87 -8.74 3.15
N ARG A 135 -11.26 -7.51 3.50
CA ARG A 135 -11.23 -6.35 2.58
C ARG A 135 -9.79 -5.97 2.20
N LEU A 136 -8.86 -6.04 3.14
CA LEU A 136 -7.44 -5.80 2.88
C LEU A 136 -6.86 -6.90 2.01
N ILE A 137 -7.19 -8.17 2.30
CA ILE A 137 -6.73 -9.32 1.53
C ILE A 137 -7.13 -9.16 0.06
N THR A 138 -8.41 -8.91 -0.22
CA THR A 138 -8.89 -8.68 -1.58
C THR A 138 -8.16 -7.52 -2.25
N ASN A 139 -7.85 -6.45 -1.50
CA ASN A 139 -7.11 -5.33 -2.05
C ASN A 139 -5.68 -5.71 -2.44
N LEU A 140 -4.95 -6.41 -1.57
CA LEU A 140 -3.58 -6.86 -1.83
C LEU A 140 -3.54 -7.82 -3.03
N LEU A 141 -4.48 -8.76 -3.11
CA LEU A 141 -4.59 -9.70 -4.24
C LEU A 141 -4.82 -8.98 -5.57
N LEU A 142 -5.60 -7.89 -5.58
CA LEU A 142 -5.87 -7.09 -6.78
C LEU A 142 -4.67 -6.20 -7.15
N GLU A 143 -4.10 -5.48 -6.19
CA GLU A 143 -2.98 -4.54 -6.41
C GLU A 143 -1.73 -5.28 -6.90
N GLN A 144 -1.44 -6.45 -6.34
CA GLN A 144 -0.27 -7.23 -6.68
C GLN A 144 -0.51 -8.23 -7.83
N ARG A 145 -1.66 -8.13 -8.52
CA ARG A 145 -1.98 -9.03 -9.64
C ARG A 145 -1.02 -8.86 -10.82
N SER A 146 -0.78 -7.61 -11.19
CA SER A 146 0.15 -7.25 -12.27
C SER A 146 1.57 -7.72 -11.96
N LEU A 147 2.00 -7.57 -10.70
CA LEU A 147 3.32 -8.00 -10.25
C LEU A 147 3.49 -9.53 -10.33
N LEU A 148 2.47 -10.31 -9.97
CA LEU A 148 2.56 -11.77 -10.16
C LEU A 148 2.61 -12.14 -11.65
N HIS A 149 1.78 -11.50 -12.48
CA HIS A 149 1.79 -11.77 -13.92
C HIS A 149 3.18 -11.51 -14.52
N LEU A 150 3.80 -10.39 -14.13
CA LEU A 150 5.15 -10.06 -14.54
C LEU A 150 6.16 -11.13 -14.09
N GLY A 151 6.08 -11.59 -12.84
CA GLY A 151 6.98 -12.61 -12.31
C GLY A 151 6.82 -13.96 -13.02
N ALA A 152 5.57 -14.36 -13.28
CA ALA A 152 5.27 -15.57 -14.04
C ALA A 152 5.81 -15.48 -15.48
N ARG A 153 5.69 -14.31 -16.13
CA ARG A 153 6.22 -14.09 -17.49
C ARG A 153 7.74 -14.12 -17.52
N GLU A 154 8.41 -13.47 -16.56
CA GLU A 154 9.87 -13.44 -16.48
C GLU A 154 10.49 -14.79 -16.12
N THR A 155 9.75 -15.66 -15.43
CA THR A 155 10.19 -17.01 -15.02
C THR A 155 9.68 -18.10 -15.97
N GLU A 156 9.16 -17.75 -17.15
CA GLU A 156 8.60 -18.69 -18.15
C GLU A 156 7.44 -19.59 -17.62
N LYS A 157 6.79 -19.17 -16.54
CA LYS A 157 5.67 -19.85 -15.86
C LYS A 157 4.31 -19.19 -16.14
N GLU A 158 4.20 -18.47 -17.25
CA GLU A 158 2.98 -17.72 -17.60
C GLU A 158 1.73 -18.63 -17.68
N HIS A 159 1.89 -19.88 -18.12
CA HIS A 159 0.80 -20.85 -18.19
C HIS A 159 0.16 -21.15 -16.82
N LEU A 160 0.90 -21.03 -15.71
CA LEU A 160 0.41 -21.27 -14.34
C LEU A 160 -0.26 -20.02 -13.74
N PHE A 161 -0.18 -18.86 -14.39
CA PHE A 161 -0.64 -17.61 -13.80
C PHE A 161 -2.13 -17.63 -13.42
N GLN A 162 -2.98 -18.23 -14.27
CA GLN A 162 -4.42 -18.29 -14.01
C GLN A 162 -4.71 -19.14 -12.76
N ASP A 163 -4.07 -20.30 -12.64
CA ASP A 163 -4.21 -21.18 -11.50
C ASP A 163 -3.69 -20.51 -10.22
N GLN A 164 -2.53 -19.86 -10.28
CA GLN A 164 -1.95 -19.11 -9.16
C GLN A 164 -2.77 -17.91 -8.70
N VAL A 165 -3.63 -17.36 -9.57
CA VAL A 165 -4.58 -16.29 -9.22
C VAL A 165 -5.82 -16.83 -8.53
N LEU A 166 -6.28 -18.01 -8.93
CA LEU A 166 -7.51 -18.62 -8.43
C LEU A 166 -7.27 -19.59 -7.27
N ASP A 167 -6.02 -19.85 -6.93
CA ASP A 167 -5.66 -20.76 -5.86
C ASP A 167 -6.20 -20.26 -4.50
N SER A 168 -7.19 -21.00 -3.99
CA SER A 168 -7.76 -20.84 -2.66
C SER A 168 -7.70 -22.14 -1.87
N SER A 169 -6.79 -23.04 -2.26
CA SER A 169 -6.66 -24.37 -1.69
C SER A 169 -6.38 -24.28 -0.20
N ARG A 170 -7.05 -25.12 0.59
CA ARG A 170 -6.90 -25.18 2.04
C ARG A 170 -5.44 -25.44 2.41
N VAL A 171 -4.91 -24.70 3.39
CA VAL A 171 -3.55 -24.92 3.91
C VAL A 171 -3.62 -25.30 5.38
N GLU A 172 -2.95 -26.40 5.72
CA GLU A 172 -2.73 -26.83 7.08
C GLU A 172 -1.40 -26.28 7.58
N LEU A 173 -1.46 -25.47 8.64
CA LEU A 173 -0.29 -24.90 9.29
C LEU A 173 0.31 -25.94 10.24
N LYS A 174 1.60 -25.80 10.52
CA LYS A 174 2.35 -26.70 11.43
C LYS A 174 1.74 -26.86 12.84
N ASP A 175 0.87 -25.93 13.24
CA ASP A 175 0.25 -25.89 14.56
C ASP A 175 -1.13 -26.58 14.56
N GLY A 176 -1.49 -27.30 13.49
CA GLY A 176 -2.79 -27.96 13.30
C GLY A 176 -3.92 -27.03 12.86
N GLU A 177 -3.67 -25.72 12.81
CA GLU A 177 -4.64 -24.76 12.32
C GLU A 177 -4.80 -24.80 10.80
N THR A 178 -6.01 -24.52 10.34
CA THR A 178 -6.34 -24.55 8.91
C THR A 178 -6.77 -23.18 8.42
N ILE A 179 -6.04 -22.62 7.45
CA ILE A 179 -6.45 -21.40 6.73
C ILE A 179 -7.24 -21.77 5.47
N LYS A 180 -8.29 -20.99 5.17
CA LYS A 180 -9.25 -21.27 4.08
C LYS A 180 -9.65 -19.97 3.38
N GLY A 181 -10.22 -20.10 2.17
CA GLY A 181 -10.79 -18.98 1.42
C GLY A 181 -9.76 -17.89 1.11
N LEU A 182 -10.11 -16.63 1.38
CA LEU A 182 -9.25 -15.48 1.08
C LEU A 182 -7.90 -15.52 1.80
N GLN A 183 -7.85 -15.99 3.05
CA GLN A 183 -6.60 -16.12 3.80
C GLN A 183 -5.67 -17.17 3.18
N ALA A 184 -6.24 -18.30 2.73
CA ALA A 184 -5.46 -19.31 2.01
C ALA A 184 -4.97 -18.79 0.67
N SER A 185 -5.81 -18.05 -0.06
CA SER A 185 -5.42 -17.44 -1.32
C SER A 185 -4.29 -16.42 -1.15
N LEU A 186 -4.35 -15.58 -0.11
CA LEU A 186 -3.25 -14.67 0.24
C LEU A 186 -1.97 -15.43 0.57
N TYR A 187 -2.06 -16.50 1.36
CA TYR A 187 -0.89 -17.31 1.72
C TYR A 187 -0.19 -17.87 0.47
N HIS A 188 -0.95 -18.53 -0.42
CA HIS A 188 -0.40 -19.05 -1.67
C HIS A 188 0.19 -17.93 -2.54
N ARG A 189 -0.49 -16.79 -2.59
CA ARG A 189 0.00 -15.61 -3.32
C ARG A 189 1.36 -15.14 -2.80
N MET A 190 1.52 -15.09 -1.49
CA MET A 190 2.80 -14.74 -0.86
C MET A 190 3.88 -15.76 -1.19
N CYS A 191 3.55 -17.06 -1.18
CA CYS A 191 4.49 -18.12 -1.57
C CYS A 191 4.96 -17.98 -3.03
N TYR A 192 4.04 -17.79 -3.98
CA TYR A 192 4.39 -17.60 -5.39
C TYR A 192 5.21 -16.32 -5.62
N GLN A 193 4.83 -15.21 -4.97
CA GLN A 193 5.59 -13.97 -5.07
C GLN A 193 6.97 -14.05 -4.40
N ARG A 194 7.12 -14.86 -3.35
CA ARG A 194 8.42 -15.15 -2.75
C ARG A 194 9.28 -15.99 -3.68
N GLU A 195 8.69 -16.94 -4.39
CA GLU A 195 9.40 -17.73 -5.40
C GLU A 195 9.90 -16.85 -6.55
N TYR A 196 9.08 -15.92 -7.02
CA TYR A 196 9.46 -14.99 -8.08
C TYR A 196 10.41 -13.91 -7.59
N TRP A 197 10.05 -13.13 -6.58
CA TRP A 197 10.75 -11.90 -6.24
C TRP A 197 11.58 -11.98 -4.95
N GLY A 198 11.46 -13.07 -4.19
CA GLY A 198 12.17 -13.25 -2.91
C GLY A 198 11.51 -12.56 -1.70
N TYR A 199 10.35 -11.94 -1.87
CA TYR A 199 9.64 -11.17 -0.84
C TYR A 199 8.18 -11.62 -0.67
N ASP A 200 7.56 -11.26 0.45
CA ASP A 200 6.20 -11.70 0.80
C ASP A 200 5.19 -10.55 0.78
N ILE A 201 5.61 -9.34 1.14
CA ILE A 201 4.77 -8.12 1.11
C ILE A 201 5.41 -7.13 0.14
N PHE A 202 4.57 -6.47 -0.65
CA PHE A 202 4.99 -5.52 -1.66
C PHE A 202 4.30 -4.18 -1.43
N ILE A 203 5.08 -3.11 -1.37
CA ILE A 203 4.62 -1.72 -1.28
C ILE A 203 4.92 -1.03 -2.60
N SER A 204 3.91 -0.40 -3.20
CA SER A 204 4.09 0.36 -4.44
C SER A 204 4.90 1.63 -4.19
N THR A 205 5.85 1.95 -5.07
CA THR A 205 6.58 3.23 -4.98
C THR A 205 5.68 4.43 -5.23
N ALA A 206 4.56 4.24 -5.93
CA ALA A 206 3.55 5.27 -6.13
C ALA A 206 2.85 5.68 -4.83
N ASP A 207 2.91 4.86 -3.78
CA ASP A 207 2.32 5.13 -2.47
C ASP A 207 3.26 5.90 -1.53
N LEU A 208 4.49 6.18 -1.95
CA LEU A 208 5.52 6.78 -1.10
C LEU A 208 5.53 8.31 -1.20
N ASP A 209 5.92 8.94 -0.10
CA ASP A 209 6.17 10.39 -0.02
C ASP A 209 7.54 10.81 -0.57
N ARG A 210 8.43 9.84 -0.78
CA ARG A 210 9.85 9.99 -1.12
C ARG A 210 10.30 8.95 -2.14
N ASP A 211 11.57 9.03 -2.53
CA ASP A 211 12.17 8.03 -3.41
C ASP A 211 12.22 6.63 -2.78
N ALA A 212 12.13 5.61 -3.63
CA ALA A 212 12.07 4.22 -3.20
C ALA A 212 13.33 3.79 -2.42
N GLU A 213 14.51 4.21 -2.86
CA GLU A 213 15.78 3.90 -2.17
C GLU A 213 15.84 4.57 -0.80
N GLU A 214 15.43 5.82 -0.72
CA GLU A 214 15.41 6.59 0.53
C GLU A 214 14.47 5.95 1.55
N PHE A 215 13.28 5.52 1.11
CA PHE A 215 12.34 4.82 1.96
C PHE A 215 12.89 3.47 2.45
N VAL A 216 13.53 2.68 1.57
CA VAL A 216 14.19 1.43 1.99
C VAL A 216 15.32 1.69 2.99
N GLY A 217 16.12 2.74 2.78
CA GLY A 217 17.17 3.15 3.72
C GLY A 217 16.60 3.51 5.10
N LEU A 218 15.48 4.24 5.12
CA LEU A 218 14.75 4.57 6.33
C LEU A 218 14.24 3.31 7.06
N LEU A 219 13.58 2.38 6.35
CA LEU A 219 13.12 1.13 6.95
C LEU A 219 14.28 0.30 7.51
N ARG A 220 15.42 0.25 6.81
CA ARG A 220 16.62 -0.46 7.29
C ARG A 220 17.17 0.14 8.58
N LYS A 221 17.12 1.47 8.73
CA LYS A 221 17.56 2.15 9.96
C LYS A 221 16.70 1.74 11.15
N TYR A 222 15.36 1.79 11.02
CA TYR A 222 14.45 1.37 12.08
C TYR A 222 14.57 -0.14 12.36
N TRP A 223 14.71 -0.96 11.32
CA TRP A 223 14.90 -2.40 11.48
C TRP A 223 16.21 -2.73 12.21
N ALA A 224 17.33 -2.06 11.88
CA ALA A 224 18.59 -2.24 12.60
C ALA A 224 18.47 -1.79 14.07
N GLY A 225 17.82 -0.65 14.32
CA GLY A 225 17.56 -0.15 15.68
C GLY A 225 16.75 -1.13 16.54
N SER A 226 15.73 -1.77 15.96
CA SER A 226 14.87 -2.74 16.66
C SER A 226 15.59 -4.01 17.12
N ARG A 227 16.71 -4.38 16.48
CA ARG A 227 17.50 -5.55 16.88
C ARG A 227 18.31 -5.25 18.14
N HIS A 228 18.86 -4.04 18.24
CA HIS A 228 19.64 -3.61 19.41
C HIS A 228 18.80 -3.47 20.68
N THR A 229 17.48 -3.33 20.58
CA THR A 229 16.56 -3.28 21.72
C THR A 229 15.99 -4.64 22.14
N SER A 230 16.26 -5.71 21.37
CA SER A 230 15.77 -7.06 21.65
C SER A 230 16.82 -7.98 22.31
N ASP A 231 18.05 -7.50 22.46
CA ASP A 231 19.17 -8.13 23.18
C ASP A 231 19.32 -7.52 24.59
#